data_AF-A0A0R0LTS6-F1
#
_entry.id   AF-A0A0R0LTS6-F1
#
_cell.length_a   1.000
_cell.length_b   1.000
_cell.length_c   1.000
_cell.angle_alpha   90.00
_cell.angle_beta   90.00
_cell.angle_gamma   90.00
#
_symmetry.space_group_name_H-M   'P 1'
#
loop_
_entity.id
_entity.type
_entity.pdbx_description
1 polymer ?
#
loop_
_entity_poly.entity_id
_entity_poly.type
_entity_poly.pdbx_seq_one_letter_code
_entity_poly.pdbx_strand_id
1 'polypeptide(L)' 'MSLIDRKISRRSNSQWRNPIRFIEKPDGNLRLVSNLMALNDIVKKD' A
#
# COMPACT_ATOMS: atom_id res chain seq x y z
N MET A 1 2.12 4.19 -16.80
CA MET A 1 3.21 3.30 -16.32
C MET A 1 2.90 2.88 -14.88
N SER A 2 2.89 1.58 -14.61
CA SER A 2 2.46 1.03 -13.32
C SER A 2 3.55 1.15 -12.24
N LEU A 3 3.20 0.86 -10.98
CA LEU A 3 4.18 0.80 -9.88
C LEU A 3 5.21 -0.33 -10.04
N ILE A 4 4.84 -1.41 -10.75
CA ILE A 4 5.73 -2.52 -11.08
C ILE A 4 6.77 -2.08 -12.11
N ASP A 5 6.33 -1.41 -13.17
CA ASP A 5 7.22 -0.93 -14.24
C ASP A 5 8.25 0.07 -13.69
N ARG A 6 7.85 0.88 -12.72
CA ARG A 6 8.71 1.86 -12.01
C ARG A 6 9.64 1.21 -10.98
N LYS A 7 9.60 -0.11 -10.79
CA LYS A 7 10.36 -0.86 -9.78
C LYS A 7 10.11 -0.41 -8.33
N ILE A 8 8.96 0.20 -8.06
CA ILE A 8 8.54 0.62 -6.70
C ILE A 8 7.92 -0.56 -5.94
N SER A 9 7.20 -1.44 -6.65
CA SER A 9 6.60 -2.64 -6.08
C SER A 9 6.99 -3.88 -6.89
N ARG A 10 6.93 -5.05 -6.26
CA ARG A 10 7.20 -6.36 -6.87
C ARG A 10 6.23 -7.40 -6.34
N ARG A 11 6.04 -8.50 -7.09
CA ARG A 11 5.32 -9.67 -6.58
C ARG A 11 6.01 -10.19 -5.32
N SER A 12 5.20 -10.64 -4.36
CA SER A 12 5.64 -11.12 -3.05
C SER A 12 4.93 -12.41 -2.72
N ASN A 13 5.64 -13.33 -2.06
CA ASN A 13 5.09 -14.56 -1.46
C ASN A 13 4.95 -14.41 0.08
N SER A 14 4.90 -13.18 0.58
CA SER A 14 4.76 -12.90 2.01
C SER A 14 3.46 -13.51 2.57
N GLN A 15 3.56 -14.09 3.77
CA GLN A 15 2.39 -14.51 4.54
C GLN A 15 1.63 -13.32 5.15
N TRP A 16 2.28 -12.16 5.25
CA TRP A 16 1.68 -10.92 5.73
C TRP A 16 0.98 -10.17 4.60
N ARG A 17 -0.23 -9.68 4.88
CA ARG A 17 -1.04 -8.94 3.90
C ARG A 17 -1.70 -7.73 4.56
N ASN A 18 -1.65 -6.63 3.84
CA ASN A 18 -2.41 -5.42 4.16
C ASN A 18 -3.51 -5.20 3.12
N PRO A 19 -4.73 -4.83 3.52
CA PRO A 19 -5.77 -4.43 2.58
C PRO A 19 -5.34 -3.19 1.79
N ILE A 20 -5.70 -3.14 0.51
CA ILE A 20 -5.52 -1.94 -0.33
C ILE A 20 -6.89 -1.31 -0.57
N ARG A 21 -6.97 0.01 -0.43
CA ARG A 21 -8.15 0.82 -0.77
C ARG A 21 -7.80 1.85 -1.84
N PHE A 22 -8.78 2.20 -2.65
CA PHE A 22 -8.71 3.33 -3.56
C PHE A 22 -9.46 4.51 -2.96
N ILE A 23 -8.84 5.68 -3.01
CA ILE A 23 -9.45 6.94 -2.59
C ILE A 23 -9.42 7.88 -3.79
N GLU A 24 -10.59 8.39 -4.16
CA GLU A 24 -10.70 9.43 -5.16
C GLU A 24 -10.23 10.77 -4.58
N LYS A 25 -9.37 11.47 -5.30
CA LYS A 25 -8.90 12.80 -4.94
C LYS A 25 -9.83 13.86 -5.56
N PRO A 26 -9.78 15.11 -5.06
CA PRO A 26 -10.56 16.21 -5.63
C PRO A 26 -10.29 16.50 -7.11
N ASP A 27 -9.11 16.12 -7.63
CA ASP A 27 -8.73 16.26 -9.03
C ASP A 27 -9.25 15.10 -9.92
N GLY A 28 -10.06 14.20 -9.37
CA GLY A 28 -10.58 13.01 -10.04
C GLY A 28 -9.57 11.87 -10.16
N ASN A 29 -8.31 12.06 -9.72
CA ASN A 29 -7.33 10.98 -9.75
C ASN A 29 -7.53 10.00 -8.59
N LEU A 30 -7.30 8.72 -8.84
CA LEU A 30 -7.32 7.70 -7.80
C LEU A 30 -5.97 7.61 -7.08
N ARG A 31 -6.02 7.52 -5.75
CA ARG A 31 -4.88 7.19 -4.89
C ARG A 31 -5.03 5.78 -4.34
N LEU A 32 -4.00 4.96 -4.55
CA LEU A 32 -3.88 3.65 -3.91
C LEU A 32 -3.33 3.83 -2.49
N VAL A 33 -4.02 3.27 -1.48
CA VAL A 33 -3.65 3.37 -0.07
C VAL A 33 -3.57 1.97 0.54
N SER A 34 -2.44 1.64 1.15
CA SER A 34 -2.27 0.42 1.94
C SER A 34 -2.70 0.68 3.38
N ASN A 35 -3.64 -0.10 3.91
CA ASN A 35 -4.04 0.01 5.30
C ASN A 35 -3.00 -0.68 6.19
N LEU A 36 -2.16 0.11 6.88
CA LEU A 36 -1.08 -0.37 7.74
C LEU A 36 -1.43 -0.39 9.23
N MET A 37 -2.68 -0.13 9.63
CA MET A 37 -3.03 0.03 11.05
C MET A 37 -2.60 -1.16 11.91
N ALA A 38 -2.97 -2.39 11.53
CA ALA A 38 -2.60 -3.59 12.29
C ALA A 38 -1.07 -3.84 12.31
N LEU A 39 -0.37 -3.45 11.23
CA LEU A 39 1.10 -3.55 11.19
C LEU A 39 1.75 -2.52 12.14
N ASN A 40 1.21 -1.31 12.19
CA ASN A 40 1.74 -0.24 13.05
C ASN A 40 1.62 -0.58 14.54
N ASP A 41 0.66 -1.43 14.93
CA ASP A 41 0.48 -1.85 16.32
C ASP A 41 1.54 -2.87 16.78
N ILE A 42 2.14 -3.63 15.86
CA ILE A 42 3.10 -4.71 16.17
C ILE A 42 4.55 -4.34 15.89
N VAL A 43 4.80 -3.28 15.12
CA VAL A 43 6.15 -2.81 14.81
C VAL A 43 6.72 -2.05 16.01
N LYS A 44 8.00 -2.31 16.33
CA LYS A 44 8.73 -1.56 17.36
C LYS A 44 8.79 -0.08 16.96
N LYS A 45 8.42 0.79 17.89
CA LYS A 45 8.50 2.25 17.74
C LYS A 45 9.87 2.72 18.25
N ASP A 46 10.46 3.67 17.54
CA ASP A 46 11.69 4.36 17.96
C ASP A 46 11.44 5.32 19.13
#